data_AF-A0A7Y9X8T6-F1
#
_entry.id   AF-A0A7Y9X8T6-F1
#
_cell.length_a   1.000
_cell.length_b   1.000
_cell.length_c   1.000
_cell.angle_alpha   90.00
_cell.angle_beta   90.00
_cell.angle_gamma   90.00
#
_symmetry.space_group_name_H-M   'P 1'
#
loop_
_entity.id
_entity.type
_entity.pdbx_description
1 polymer ?
#
loop_
_entity_poly.entity_id
_entity_poly.type
_entity_poly.pdbx_seq_one_letter_code
_entity_poly.pdbx_strand_id
1 'polypeptide(L)'
;MSTSMPYGARRVTVTRDHIEDLRVHGPGACLTWHEDTRQVEAVGPHTALNPSRMIITGYQGLCDMADYYAAEGHEVTDDALAQDLTDIATDWRTDWPGIRAMNLQVEDLRGALADMGAYLSAAPIFMLPRHGLPQMTDYYRLAGGSHLASVTVSFGFTEPTRITAEDPDNDNQPIADLTLGTSGTLTHAATSRLIASTVTSALNQGR
;
A
#
# COMPACT_ATOMS: atom_id res chain seq x y z
N MET A 1 -19.18 5.47 33.95
CA MET A 1 -18.22 6.47 33.44
C MET A 1 -17.96 6.15 31.99
N SER A 2 -18.60 6.84 31.06
CA SER A 2 -18.28 6.74 29.63
C SER A 2 -17.04 7.56 29.35
N THR A 3 -15.93 6.90 29.03
CA THR A 3 -14.79 7.53 28.38
C THR A 3 -15.20 7.89 26.96
N SER A 4 -15.64 9.14 26.79
CA SER A 4 -15.78 9.76 25.47
C SER A 4 -14.42 9.69 24.77
N MET A 5 -14.31 8.83 23.76
CA MET A 5 -13.21 8.87 22.80
C MET A 5 -13.25 10.26 22.13
N PRO A 6 -12.19 11.06 22.16
CA PRO A 6 -12.21 12.45 21.70
C PRO A 6 -12.20 12.58 20.16
N TYR A 7 -12.15 11.48 19.43
CA TYR A 7 -12.28 11.45 17.98
C TYR A 7 -13.75 11.33 17.60
N GLY A 8 -14.46 12.46 17.56
CA GLY A 8 -15.77 12.54 16.89
C GLY A 8 -15.63 12.00 15.47
N ALA A 9 -16.12 10.78 15.25
CA ALA A 9 -15.82 9.93 14.10
C ALA A 9 -16.44 10.49 12.81
N ARG A 10 -15.73 11.39 12.13
CA ARG A 10 -16.11 11.76 10.76
C ARG A 10 -15.59 10.67 9.83
N ARG A 11 -16.51 9.97 9.18
CA ARG A 11 -16.29 8.86 8.22
C ARG A 11 -15.33 9.32 7.11
N VAL A 12 -14.46 8.42 6.65
CA VAL A 12 -13.70 8.64 5.41
C VAL A 12 -14.69 8.51 4.27
N THR A 13 -14.79 9.50 3.39
CA THR A 13 -15.75 9.50 2.28
C THR A 13 -15.01 9.71 0.97
N VAL A 14 -15.09 8.71 0.11
CA VAL A 14 -14.61 8.77 -1.27
C VAL A 14 -15.79 9.18 -2.17
N THR A 15 -15.53 10.01 -3.17
CA THR A 15 -16.54 10.52 -4.11
C THR A 15 -16.07 10.22 -5.53
N ARG A 16 -16.96 10.34 -6.52
CA ARG A 16 -16.58 10.23 -7.94
C ARG A 16 -15.44 11.17 -8.34
N ASP A 17 -15.41 12.38 -7.80
CA ASP A 17 -14.39 13.38 -8.12
C ASP A 17 -12.99 12.89 -7.67
N HIS A 18 -12.92 12.17 -6.54
CA HIS A 18 -11.67 11.54 -6.10
C HIS A 18 -11.22 10.40 -7.01
N ILE A 19 -12.17 9.66 -7.62
CA ILE A 19 -11.86 8.61 -8.61
C ILE A 19 -11.33 9.24 -9.90
N GLU A 20 -11.98 10.30 -10.37
CA GLU A 20 -11.54 11.09 -11.52
C GLU A 20 -10.15 11.68 -11.28
N ASP A 21 -9.94 12.30 -10.13
CA ASP A 21 -8.65 12.86 -9.73
C ASP A 21 -7.54 11.79 -9.72
N LEU A 22 -7.81 10.59 -9.19
CA LEU A 22 -6.84 9.50 -9.22
C LEU A 22 -6.48 9.09 -10.65
N ARG A 23 -7.46 9.05 -11.56
CA ARG A 23 -7.22 8.73 -12.97
C ARG A 23 -6.41 9.81 -13.68
N VAL A 24 -6.67 11.08 -13.38
CA VAL A 24 -5.91 12.22 -13.91
C VAL A 24 -4.44 12.16 -13.46
N HIS A 25 -4.20 11.78 -12.20
CA HIS A 25 -2.83 11.59 -11.69
C HIS A 25 -2.13 10.38 -12.32
N GLY A 26 -2.87 9.30 -12.61
CA GLY A 26 -2.39 8.17 -13.38
C GLY A 26 -1.48 7.19 -12.62
N PRO A 27 -0.70 6.37 -13.34
CA PRO A 27 0.11 5.31 -12.75
C PRO A 27 1.07 5.79 -11.65
N GLY A 28 1.11 5.06 -10.54
CA GLY A 28 1.94 5.35 -9.36
C GLY A 28 1.30 6.30 -8.35
N ALA A 29 0.19 6.96 -8.71
CA ALA A 29 -0.58 7.74 -7.75
C ALA A 29 -1.40 6.85 -6.81
N CYS A 30 -1.69 7.36 -5.61
CA CYS A 30 -2.56 6.73 -4.64
C CYS A 30 -3.67 7.69 -4.21
N LEU A 31 -4.85 7.14 -3.97
CA LEU A 31 -5.88 7.81 -3.22
C LEU A 31 -5.60 7.65 -1.73
N THR A 32 -5.49 8.75 -1.00
CA THR A 32 -5.12 8.78 0.41
C THR A 32 -6.10 9.59 1.25
N TRP A 33 -6.28 9.23 2.52
CA TRP A 33 -6.94 10.07 3.52
C TRP A 33 -5.90 10.65 4.48
N HIS A 34 -5.85 11.97 4.62
CA HIS A 34 -4.93 12.63 5.54
C HIS A 34 -5.56 12.81 6.93
N GLU A 35 -4.92 12.30 7.99
CA GLU A 35 -5.47 12.28 9.34
C GLU A 35 -5.78 13.68 9.89
N ASP A 36 -4.84 14.62 9.75
CA ASP A 36 -4.99 15.98 10.30
C ASP A 36 -6.03 16.83 9.56
N THR A 37 -5.98 16.87 8.22
CA THR A 37 -6.90 17.68 7.40
C THR A 37 -8.24 16.99 7.15
N ARG A 38 -8.29 15.67 7.37
CA ARG A 38 -9.42 14.78 7.14
C ARG A 38 -9.91 14.74 5.69
N GLN A 39 -9.06 15.13 4.74
CA GLN A 39 -9.38 15.14 3.32
C GLN A 39 -8.95 13.84 2.65
N VAL A 40 -9.71 13.43 1.64
CA VAL A 40 -9.32 12.40 0.69
C VAL A 40 -8.71 13.09 -0.52
N GLU A 41 -7.53 12.65 -0.95
CA GLU A 41 -6.77 13.27 -2.03
C GLU A 41 -6.06 12.19 -2.86
N ALA A 42 -6.11 12.34 -4.19
CA ALA A 42 -5.18 11.65 -5.07
C ALA A 42 -3.82 12.34 -4.98
N VAL A 43 -2.78 11.57 -4.70
CA VAL A 43 -1.42 12.12 -4.52
C VAL A 43 -0.39 11.25 -5.21
N GLY A 44 0.70 11.87 -5.64
CA GLY A 44 1.84 11.16 -6.23
C GLY A 44 2.62 10.33 -5.20
N PRO A 45 3.54 9.47 -5.67
CA PRO A 45 4.26 8.50 -4.84
C PRO A 45 4.94 9.08 -3.61
N HIS A 46 5.69 10.18 -3.75
CA HIS A 46 6.42 10.78 -2.64
C HIS A 46 5.51 11.43 -1.59
N THR A 47 4.38 11.98 -2.02
CA THR A 47 3.40 12.57 -1.09
C THR A 47 2.65 11.49 -0.33
N ALA A 48 2.41 10.33 -0.94
CA ALA A 48 1.78 9.17 -0.29
C ALA A 48 2.62 8.59 0.85
N LEU A 49 3.92 8.93 0.93
CA LEU A 49 4.84 8.47 1.98
C LEU A 49 4.56 9.07 3.35
N ASN A 50 3.84 10.19 3.41
CA ASN A 50 3.55 10.87 4.65
C ASN A 50 2.88 9.91 5.65
N PRO A 51 3.47 9.67 6.83
CA PRO A 51 2.95 8.71 7.79
C PRO A 51 1.53 8.99 8.27
N SER A 52 1.09 10.25 8.24
CA SER A 52 -0.27 10.70 8.59
C SER A 52 -1.30 10.46 7.47
N ARG A 53 -0.90 9.91 6.32
CA ARG A 53 -1.79 9.55 5.22
C ARG A 53 -2.10 8.05 5.23
N MET A 54 -3.37 7.73 5.30
CA MET A 54 -3.88 6.38 5.09
C MET A 54 -4.04 6.15 3.59
N ILE A 55 -3.39 5.13 3.05
CA ILE A 55 -3.58 4.74 1.64
C ILE A 55 -4.91 4.00 1.54
N ILE A 56 -5.78 4.47 0.64
CA ILE A 56 -7.09 3.85 0.35
C ILE A 56 -6.94 2.87 -0.83
N THR A 57 -6.34 3.31 -1.92
CA THR A 57 -6.02 2.44 -3.06
C THR A 57 -4.96 3.11 -3.94
N GLY A 58 -4.23 2.32 -4.73
CA GLY A 58 -3.38 2.83 -5.80
C GLY A 58 -4.17 2.97 -7.10
N TYR A 59 -3.64 3.71 -8.08
CA TYR A 59 -4.22 3.77 -9.43
C TYR A 59 -4.44 2.36 -10.02
N GLN A 60 -3.45 1.47 -9.88
CA GLN A 60 -3.59 0.10 -10.39
C GLN A 60 -4.64 -0.70 -9.61
N GLY A 61 -4.70 -0.57 -8.28
CA GLY A 61 -5.75 -1.22 -7.49
C GLY A 61 -7.16 -0.74 -7.88
N LEU A 62 -7.32 0.52 -8.29
CA LEU A 62 -8.58 1.02 -8.86
C LEU A 62 -8.89 0.35 -10.21
N CYS A 63 -7.90 0.20 -11.09
CA CYS A 63 -8.05 -0.52 -12.36
C CYS A 63 -8.42 -1.99 -12.13
N ASP A 64 -7.70 -2.69 -11.26
CA ASP A 64 -7.93 -4.11 -10.95
C ASP A 64 -9.35 -4.32 -10.39
N MET A 65 -9.84 -3.40 -9.53
CA MET A 65 -11.21 -3.42 -9.02
C MET A 65 -12.26 -3.16 -10.11
N ALA A 66 -11.99 -2.22 -11.04
CA ALA A 66 -12.86 -1.97 -12.18
C ALA A 66 -12.94 -3.19 -13.11
N ASP A 67 -11.81 -3.83 -13.40
CA ASP A 67 -11.75 -5.04 -14.24
C ASP A 67 -12.49 -6.21 -13.58
N TYR A 68 -12.35 -6.37 -12.25
CA TYR A 68 -13.12 -7.37 -11.49
C TYR A 68 -14.64 -7.16 -11.64
N TYR A 69 -15.13 -5.93 -11.48
CA TYR A 69 -16.55 -5.63 -11.67
C TYR A 69 -17.03 -5.92 -13.10
N ALA A 70 -16.23 -5.58 -14.10
CA ALA A 70 -16.56 -5.87 -15.50
C ALA A 70 -16.62 -7.38 -15.77
N ALA A 71 -15.72 -8.17 -15.19
CA ALA A 71 -15.70 -9.62 -15.31
C ALA A 71 -16.93 -10.30 -14.67
N GLU A 72 -17.41 -9.77 -13.55
CA GLU A 72 -18.65 -10.21 -12.89
C GLU A 72 -19.93 -9.73 -13.62
N GLY A 73 -19.79 -8.97 -14.72
CA GLY A 73 -20.91 -8.48 -15.52
C GLY A 73 -21.67 -7.30 -14.89
N HIS A 74 -21.04 -6.61 -13.95
CA HIS A 74 -21.60 -5.41 -13.31
C HIS A 74 -21.22 -4.14 -14.09
N GLU A 75 -22.09 -3.15 -14.07
CA GLU A 75 -21.78 -1.83 -14.64
C GLU A 75 -20.77 -1.11 -13.73
N VAL A 76 -19.58 -0.84 -14.27
CA VAL A 76 -18.51 -0.13 -13.55
C VAL A 76 -18.79 1.37 -13.62
N THR A 77 -19.42 1.91 -12.58
CA THR A 77 -19.60 3.37 -12.43
C THR A 77 -18.65 3.92 -11.37
N ASP A 78 -18.20 5.17 -11.55
CA ASP A 78 -17.32 5.82 -10.58
C ASP A 78 -17.99 6.01 -9.21
N ASP A 79 -19.31 6.18 -9.20
CA ASP A 79 -20.09 6.24 -7.96
C ASP A 79 -20.07 4.89 -7.21
N ALA A 80 -20.17 3.76 -7.93
CA ALA A 80 -20.05 2.44 -7.32
C ALA A 80 -18.64 2.21 -6.75
N LEU A 81 -17.60 2.49 -7.54
CA LEU A 81 -16.20 2.37 -7.08
C LEU A 81 -15.93 3.27 -5.86
N ALA A 82 -16.45 4.50 -5.85
CA ALA A 82 -16.31 5.42 -4.72
C ALA A 82 -17.04 4.91 -3.47
N GLN A 83 -18.21 4.29 -3.63
CA GLN A 83 -18.95 3.69 -2.52
C GLN A 83 -18.16 2.53 -1.90
N ASP A 84 -17.61 1.62 -2.71
CA ASP A 84 -16.83 0.49 -2.20
C ASP A 84 -15.56 0.94 -1.50
N LEU A 85 -14.83 1.90 -2.09
CA LEU A 85 -13.64 2.45 -1.45
C LEU A 85 -13.96 3.20 -0.16
N THR A 86 -15.15 3.81 -0.06
CA THR A 86 -15.63 4.41 1.20
C THR A 86 -15.83 3.35 2.27
N ASP A 87 -16.38 2.20 1.90
CA ASP A 87 -16.64 1.10 2.83
C ASP A 87 -15.33 0.41 3.25
N ILE A 88 -14.45 0.09 2.29
CA ILE A 88 -13.10 -0.43 2.55
C ILE A 88 -12.29 0.52 3.45
N ALA A 89 -12.27 1.82 3.15
CA ALA A 89 -11.56 2.79 3.97
C ALA A 89 -12.17 2.94 5.38
N THR A 90 -13.46 2.67 5.53
CA THR A 90 -14.12 2.67 6.83
C THR A 90 -13.69 1.47 7.67
N ASP A 91 -13.58 0.29 7.05
CA ASP A 91 -13.15 -0.94 7.74
C ASP A 91 -11.69 -0.84 8.23
N TRP A 92 -10.79 -0.31 7.42
CA TRP A 92 -9.38 -0.13 7.79
C TRP A 92 -9.13 0.87 8.90
N ARG A 93 -10.12 1.67 9.32
CA ARG A 93 -9.94 2.58 10.47
C ARG A 93 -9.61 1.84 11.76
N THR A 94 -10.04 0.59 11.89
CA THR A 94 -9.71 -0.25 13.05
C THR A 94 -8.20 -0.51 13.12
N ASP A 95 -7.58 -0.75 11.96
CA ASP A 95 -6.16 -1.07 11.84
C ASP A 95 -5.28 0.18 11.66
N TRP A 96 -5.88 1.33 11.33
CA TRP A 96 -5.17 2.57 11.04
C TRP A 96 -4.13 2.97 12.10
N PRO A 97 -4.39 2.92 13.42
CA PRO A 97 -3.35 3.24 14.41
C PRO A 97 -2.10 2.35 14.30
N GLY A 98 -2.28 1.08 13.98
CA GLY A 98 -1.19 0.13 13.74
C GLY A 98 -0.46 0.42 12.44
N ILE A 99 -1.22 0.64 11.35
CA ILE A 99 -0.67 1.04 10.04
C ILE A 99 0.12 2.34 10.16
N ARG A 100 -0.40 3.36 10.85
CA ARG A 100 0.28 4.65 11.05
C ARG A 100 1.62 4.49 11.78
N ALA A 101 1.65 3.63 12.81
CA ALA A 101 2.89 3.33 13.53
C ALA A 101 3.91 2.62 12.62
N MET A 102 3.45 1.71 11.77
CA MET A 102 4.29 1.00 10.79
C MET A 102 4.73 1.91 9.63
N ASN A 103 3.92 2.88 9.20
CA ASN A 103 4.27 3.85 8.17
C ASN A 103 5.56 4.61 8.51
N LEU A 104 5.75 4.97 9.79
CA LEU A 104 7.00 5.61 10.26
C LEU A 104 8.23 4.72 10.08
N GLN A 105 8.06 3.38 10.14
CA GLN A 105 9.16 2.43 9.97
C GLN A 105 9.48 2.18 8.50
N VAL A 106 8.51 2.35 7.60
CA VAL A 106 8.72 2.08 6.17
C VAL A 106 8.93 3.33 5.33
N GLU A 107 8.93 4.52 5.93
CA GLU A 107 9.08 5.79 5.19
C GLU A 107 10.35 5.80 4.33
N ASP A 108 11.50 5.44 4.91
CA ASP A 108 12.78 5.31 4.18
C ASP A 108 12.72 4.25 3.06
N LEU A 109 12.03 3.14 3.31
CA LEU A 109 11.88 2.04 2.35
C LEU A 109 11.02 2.47 1.17
N ARG A 110 9.84 3.00 1.44
CA ARG A 110 8.92 3.51 0.40
C ARG A 110 9.54 4.68 -0.37
N GLY A 111 10.31 5.54 0.30
CA GLY A 111 11.10 6.59 -0.35
C GLY A 111 12.11 6.03 -1.35
N ALA A 112 12.93 5.06 -0.91
CA ALA A 112 13.89 4.41 -1.80
C ALA A 112 13.22 3.66 -2.97
N LEU A 113 12.05 3.06 -2.76
CA LEU A 113 11.27 2.40 -3.81
C LEU A 113 10.70 3.42 -4.81
N ALA A 114 10.14 4.53 -4.32
CA ALA A 114 9.63 5.60 -5.15
C ALA A 114 10.75 6.22 -6.02
N ASP A 115 11.94 6.43 -5.46
CA ASP A 115 13.13 6.89 -6.21
C ASP A 115 13.55 5.91 -7.31
N MET A 116 13.28 4.60 -7.12
CA MET A 116 13.54 3.55 -8.11
C MET A 116 12.37 3.33 -9.09
N GLY A 117 11.29 4.10 -8.98
CA GLY A 117 10.11 3.99 -9.83
C GLY A 117 9.16 2.82 -9.48
N ALA A 118 9.30 2.26 -8.28
CA ALA A 118 8.39 1.28 -7.71
C ALA A 118 7.38 1.98 -6.79
N TYR A 119 6.09 1.78 -7.06
CA TYR A 119 5.01 2.54 -6.41
C TYR A 119 3.98 1.61 -5.77
N LEU A 120 3.32 2.11 -4.73
CA LEU A 120 2.27 1.39 -4.02
C LEU A 120 1.07 1.15 -4.94
N SER A 121 0.65 -0.10 -5.08
CA SER A 121 -0.48 -0.49 -5.93
C SER A 121 -1.79 -0.61 -5.17
N ALA A 122 -1.72 -0.88 -3.87
CA ALA A 122 -2.85 -1.08 -2.98
C ALA A 122 -2.51 -0.57 -1.57
N ALA A 123 -3.51 -0.55 -0.70
CA ALA A 123 -3.28 -0.23 0.69
C ALA A 123 -2.51 -1.33 1.43
N PRO A 124 -1.74 -0.96 2.47
CA PRO A 124 -1.04 -1.93 3.28
C PRO A 124 -2.00 -2.83 4.07
N ILE A 125 -1.59 -4.09 4.27
CA ILE A 125 -2.20 -4.97 5.26
C ILE A 125 -1.38 -4.92 6.54
N PHE A 126 -2.03 -4.64 7.66
CA PHE A 126 -1.44 -4.73 8.99
C PHE A 126 -1.79 -6.05 9.65
N MET A 127 -0.82 -6.65 10.34
CA MET A 127 -1.01 -7.90 11.06
C MET A 127 -0.37 -7.84 12.44
N LEU A 128 -1.12 -8.26 13.46
CA LEU A 128 -0.61 -8.55 14.80
C LEU A 128 -0.52 -10.07 14.96
N PRO A 129 0.65 -10.68 14.71
CA PRO A 129 0.79 -12.12 14.82
C PRO A 129 0.66 -12.58 16.28
N ARG A 130 0.27 -13.84 16.49
CA ARG A 130 0.18 -14.45 17.83
C ARG A 130 1.54 -14.48 18.54
N HIS A 131 2.62 -14.56 17.76
CA HIS A 131 4.00 -14.56 18.20
C HIS A 131 4.80 -13.65 17.25
N GLY A 132 5.78 -12.92 17.78
CA GLY A 132 6.59 -11.99 16.99
C GLY A 132 6.10 -10.55 17.09
N LEU A 133 6.65 -9.71 16.23
CA LEU A 133 6.39 -8.28 16.19
C LEU A 133 5.25 -7.93 15.22
N PRO A 134 4.64 -6.74 15.34
CA PRO A 134 3.69 -6.24 14.34
C PRO A 134 4.31 -6.26 12.95
N GLN A 135 3.52 -6.69 11.96
CA GLN A 135 3.93 -6.80 10.57
C GLN A 135 3.06 -5.93 9.67
N MET A 136 3.66 -5.46 8.59
CA MET A 136 2.97 -4.75 7.52
C MET A 136 3.39 -5.31 6.17
N THR A 137 2.41 -5.56 5.30
CA THR A 137 2.64 -5.94 3.92
C THR A 137 2.25 -4.78 3.01
N ASP A 138 3.23 -4.27 2.27
CA ASP A 138 3.03 -3.31 1.19
C ASP A 138 3.05 -4.03 -0.16
N TYR A 139 2.36 -3.44 -1.14
CA TYR A 139 2.21 -3.97 -2.49
C TYR A 139 2.80 -2.98 -3.50
N TYR A 140 3.79 -3.40 -4.28
CA TYR A 140 4.53 -2.54 -5.19
C TYR A 140 4.48 -3.02 -6.64
N ARG A 141 4.43 -2.07 -7.57
CA ARG A 141 4.58 -2.30 -9.01
C ARG A 141 5.54 -1.27 -9.61
N LEU A 142 6.19 -1.64 -10.71
CA LEU A 142 6.91 -0.68 -11.54
C LEU A 142 5.93 0.01 -12.50
N ALA A 143 6.18 1.28 -12.85
CA ALA A 143 5.44 1.92 -13.93
C ALA A 143 5.50 1.09 -15.23
N GLY A 144 4.33 0.78 -15.79
CA GLY A 144 4.20 -0.06 -16.99
C GLY A 144 4.64 -1.52 -16.81
N GLY A 145 4.81 -1.99 -15.58
CA GLY A 145 5.06 -3.40 -15.26
C GLY A 145 3.78 -4.11 -14.86
N SER A 146 3.62 -5.36 -15.30
CA SER A 146 2.52 -6.24 -14.89
C SER A 146 2.80 -6.95 -13.57
N HIS A 147 4.06 -7.17 -13.20
CA HIS A 147 4.40 -7.89 -11.97
C HIS A 147 4.05 -7.09 -10.72
N LEU A 148 3.59 -7.82 -9.70
CA LEU A 148 3.28 -7.31 -8.36
C LEU A 148 4.27 -7.87 -7.36
N ALA A 149 4.81 -7.02 -6.48
CA ALA A 149 5.63 -7.43 -5.35
C ALA A 149 4.88 -7.19 -4.03
N SER A 150 4.71 -8.26 -3.26
CA SER A 150 4.27 -8.22 -1.86
C SER A 150 5.50 -8.16 -0.95
N VAL A 151 5.60 -7.13 -0.12
CA VAL A 151 6.75 -6.89 0.77
C VAL A 151 6.28 -6.85 2.21
N THR A 152 6.54 -7.92 2.95
CA THR A 152 6.18 -8.03 4.37
C THR A 152 7.37 -7.71 5.24
N VAL A 153 7.21 -6.70 6.09
CA VAL A 153 8.21 -6.22 7.03
C VAL A 153 7.68 -6.27 8.46
N SER A 154 8.57 -6.49 9.42
CA SER A 154 8.29 -6.37 10.86
C SER A 154 8.67 -4.99 11.38
N PHE A 155 8.16 -4.63 12.56
CA PHE A 155 8.51 -3.38 13.23
C PHE A 155 10.03 -3.22 13.37
N GLY A 156 10.58 -2.15 12.79
CA GLY A 156 12.02 -1.86 12.80
C GLY A 156 12.89 -2.82 11.97
N PHE A 157 12.30 -3.63 11.09
CA PHE A 157 13.00 -4.65 10.28
C PHE A 157 13.82 -5.65 11.11
N THR A 158 13.37 -5.96 12.33
CA THR A 158 14.11 -6.83 13.26
C THR A 158 13.93 -8.32 12.93
N GLU A 159 12.81 -8.69 12.32
CA GLU A 159 12.57 -10.02 11.76
C GLU A 159 12.83 -9.99 10.24
N PRO A 160 13.17 -11.13 9.61
CA PRO A 160 13.44 -11.18 8.18
C PRO A 160 12.31 -10.59 7.34
N THR A 161 12.68 -9.78 6.35
CA THR A 161 11.73 -9.21 5.38
C THR A 161 11.42 -10.25 4.32
N ARG A 162 10.14 -10.49 4.05
CA ARG A 162 9.70 -11.38 2.97
C ARG A 162 9.33 -10.55 1.74
N ILE A 163 9.79 -10.97 0.58
CA ILE A 163 9.51 -10.34 -0.71
C ILE A 163 9.03 -11.44 -1.64
N THR A 164 7.78 -11.37 -2.06
CA THR A 164 7.20 -12.25 -3.07
C THR A 164 6.88 -11.41 -4.29
N ALA A 165 7.35 -11.80 -5.47
CA ALA A 165 6.95 -11.20 -6.74
C ALA A 165 6.17 -12.22 -7.57
N GLU A 166 5.07 -11.78 -8.18
CA GLU A 166 4.18 -12.62 -8.95
C GLU A 166 3.72 -11.91 -10.23
N ASP A 167 3.34 -12.71 -11.22
CA ASP A 167 2.61 -12.25 -12.39
C ASP A 167 1.12 -12.42 -12.11
N PRO A 168 0.33 -11.34 -11.97
CA PRO A 168 -1.09 -11.43 -11.69
C PRO A 168 -1.89 -12.23 -12.74
N ASP A 169 -1.35 -12.35 -13.96
CA ASP A 169 -1.99 -13.09 -15.05
C ASP A 169 -1.63 -14.60 -15.03
N ASN A 170 -0.74 -15.03 -14.14
CA ASN A 170 -0.24 -16.41 -14.08
C ASN A 170 -0.09 -16.92 -12.64
N ASP A 171 -1.15 -17.60 -12.17
CA ASP A 171 -1.24 -18.16 -10.82
C ASP A 171 -0.33 -19.37 -10.54
N ASN A 172 0.49 -19.81 -11.50
CA ASN A 172 1.13 -21.12 -11.37
C ASN A 172 2.21 -21.16 -10.28
N GLN A 173 3.06 -20.12 -10.11
CA GLN A 173 4.03 -19.93 -9.02
C GLN A 173 4.53 -18.46 -8.96
N PRO A 174 4.99 -17.97 -7.78
CA PRO A 174 5.65 -16.67 -7.71
C PRO A 174 6.93 -16.67 -8.55
N ILE A 175 7.18 -15.56 -9.26
CA ILE A 175 8.41 -15.30 -10.02
C ILE A 175 9.62 -15.28 -9.09
N ALA A 176 9.43 -14.73 -7.89
CA ALA A 176 10.44 -14.72 -6.84
C ALA A 176 9.79 -14.88 -5.46
N ASP A 177 10.38 -15.68 -4.58
CA ASP A 177 10.08 -15.72 -3.14
C ASP A 177 11.41 -15.62 -2.38
N LEU A 178 11.65 -14.45 -1.79
CA LEU A 178 12.92 -14.07 -1.18
C LEU A 178 12.69 -13.74 0.30
N THR A 179 13.64 -14.17 1.13
CA THR A 179 13.70 -13.79 2.54
C THR A 179 15.02 -13.08 2.80
N LEU A 180 14.95 -11.83 3.25
CA LEU A 180 16.12 -11.01 3.54
C LEU A 180 16.29 -10.85 5.04
N GLY A 181 17.33 -11.46 5.60
CA GLY A 181 17.77 -11.21 6.96
C GLY A 181 18.66 -9.97 7.01
N THR A 182 18.17 -8.90 7.62
CA THR A 182 18.95 -7.67 7.84
C THR A 182 19.61 -7.79 9.21
N SER A 183 20.88 -8.22 9.22
CA SER A 183 21.65 -8.32 10.46
C SER A 183 21.72 -6.95 11.15
N GLY A 184 21.73 -6.93 12.49
CA GLY A 184 21.72 -5.70 13.30
C GLY A 184 22.95 -4.78 13.16
N THR A 185 23.77 -4.97 12.12
CA THR A 185 24.94 -4.16 11.79
C THR A 185 24.62 -3.04 10.79
N LEU A 186 23.51 -3.13 10.05
CA LEU A 186 23.11 -2.11 9.08
C LEU A 186 22.26 -1.02 9.75
N THR A 187 22.42 0.23 9.28
CA THR A 187 21.50 1.31 9.64
C THR A 187 20.14 1.08 8.98
N HIS A 188 19.08 1.65 9.56
CA HIS A 188 17.73 1.58 9.01
C HIS A 188 17.69 1.98 7.53
N ALA A 189 18.27 3.13 7.19
CA ALA A 189 18.35 3.60 5.80
C ALA A 189 19.13 2.65 4.87
N ALA A 190 20.19 2.00 5.35
CA ALA A 190 20.93 1.02 4.55
C ALA A 190 20.11 -0.25 4.31
N THR A 191 19.41 -0.72 5.34
CA THR A 191 18.44 -1.82 5.26
C THR A 191 17.33 -1.51 4.27
N SER A 192 16.71 -0.32 4.36
CA SER A 192 15.66 0.13 3.44
C SER A 192 16.12 0.10 1.98
N ARG A 193 17.32 0.60 1.67
CA ARG A 193 17.85 0.58 0.30
C ARG A 193 18.13 -0.84 -0.20
N LEU A 194 18.63 -1.72 0.67
CA LEU A 194 18.87 -3.13 0.33
C LEU A 194 17.55 -3.84 0.00
N ILE A 195 16.52 -3.66 0.82
CA ILE A 195 15.17 -4.18 0.55
C ILE A 195 14.65 -3.59 -0.76
N ALA A 196 14.70 -2.26 -0.95
CA ALA A 196 14.20 -1.59 -2.16
C ALA A 196 14.88 -2.11 -3.45
N SER A 197 16.21 -2.27 -3.42
CA SER A 197 16.96 -2.86 -4.53
C SER A 197 16.56 -4.30 -4.81
N THR A 198 16.25 -5.08 -3.77
CA THR A 198 15.85 -6.49 -3.89
C THR A 198 14.44 -6.60 -4.49
N VAL A 199 13.51 -5.77 -4.04
CA VAL A 199 12.15 -5.65 -4.59
C VAL A 199 12.20 -5.25 -6.07
N THR A 200 12.96 -4.21 -6.40
CA THR A 200 13.11 -3.74 -7.78
C THR A 200 13.75 -4.81 -8.67
N SER A 201 14.72 -5.56 -8.15
CA SER A 201 15.30 -6.69 -8.87
C SER A 201 14.27 -7.79 -9.09
N ALA A 202 13.45 -8.13 -8.08
CA ALA A 202 12.41 -9.15 -8.19
C ALA A 202 11.33 -8.77 -9.21
N LEU A 203 10.89 -7.50 -9.21
CA LEU A 203 9.90 -6.98 -10.16
C LEU A 203 10.39 -7.00 -11.61
N ASN A 204 11.71 -6.89 -11.84
CA ASN A 204 12.30 -6.94 -13.17
C ASN A 204 12.67 -8.36 -13.64
N GLN A 205 12.56 -9.39 -12.80
CA GLN A 205 12.79 -10.77 -13.25
C GLN A 205 11.72 -11.16 -14.26
N GLY A 206 12.12 -11.67 -15.43
CA GLY A 206 11.20 -12.11 -16.49
C GLY A 206 10.84 -11.06 -17.55
N ARG A 207 11.37 -9.83 -17.46
CA ARG A 207 11.43 -8.88 -18.58
C ARG A 207 12.62 -9.17 -19.49
#